data_AF-A0L0H0-F1
#
_entry.id   AF-A0L0H0-F1
#
_cell.length_a   1.000
_cell.length_b   1.000
_cell.length_c   1.000
_cell.angle_alpha   90.00
_cell.angle_beta   90.00
_cell.angle_gamma   90.00
#
_symmetry.space_group_name_H-M   'P 1'
#
loop_
_entity.id
_entity.type
_entity.pdbx_description
1 polymer ?
#
loop_
_entity_poly.entity_id
_entity_poly.type
_entity_poly.pdbx_seq_one_letter_code
_entity_poly.pdbx_strand_id
1 'polypeptide(L)'
;MFPYPEQYRVATPPLTTALMVAWALLSHSLLADASPFALYPLFMLFPVVIGLHLYLIWLAKGMSRLDQCFYALVHIPLAFVVWTFTIMHVNGNAFS
;
A
#
# COMPACT_ATOMS: atom_id res chain seq x y z
N MET A 1 -17.73 14.40 -16.42
CA MET A 1 -16.39 14.60 -15.83
C MET A 1 -16.48 14.11 -14.39
N PHE A 2 -15.73 13.07 -14.02
CA PHE A 2 -15.69 12.63 -12.62
C PHE A 2 -15.20 13.79 -11.75
N PRO A 3 -15.85 14.11 -10.63
CA PRO A 3 -15.37 15.16 -9.74
C PRO A 3 -14.04 14.70 -9.12
N TYR A 4 -13.01 15.56 -9.09
CA TYR A 4 -11.73 15.33 -8.40
C TYR A 4 -10.78 14.25 -8.97
N PRO A 5 -10.48 14.24 -10.29
CA PRO A 5 -9.61 13.22 -10.90
C PRO A 5 -8.16 13.28 -10.40
N GLU A 6 -7.70 14.44 -9.92
CA GLU A 6 -6.37 14.59 -9.37
C GLU A 6 -6.26 13.95 -7.99
N GLN A 7 -7.23 14.22 -7.11
CA GLN A 7 -7.25 13.71 -5.74
C GLN A 7 -7.27 12.19 -5.73
N TYR A 8 -8.08 11.55 -6.57
CA TYR A 8 -8.12 10.09 -6.67
C TYR A 8 -6.78 9.49 -7.08
N ARG A 9 -6.10 10.13 -8.04
CA ARG A 9 -4.80 9.68 -8.51
C ARG A 9 -3.74 9.81 -7.43
N VAL A 10 -3.67 10.95 -6.74
CA VAL A 10 -2.71 11.16 -5.64
C VAL A 10 -3.03 10.25 -4.45
N ALA A 11 -4.31 9.93 -4.22
CA ALA A 11 -4.73 9.00 -3.17
C ALA A 11 -4.52 7.51 -3.52
N THR A 12 -4.18 7.16 -4.77
CA THR A 12 -4.07 5.75 -5.17
C THR A 12 -2.99 4.98 -4.39
N PRO A 13 -1.76 5.49 -4.18
CA PRO A 13 -0.78 4.83 -3.31
C PRO A 13 -1.26 4.60 -1.87
N PRO A 14 -1.74 5.59 -1.09
CA PRO A 14 -2.20 5.35 0.27
C PRO A 14 -3.45 4.47 0.36
N LEU A 15 -4.35 4.52 -0.62
CA LEU A 15 -5.49 3.59 -0.69
C LEU A 15 -5.02 2.14 -0.89
N THR A 16 -3.94 1.92 -1.66
CA THR A 16 -3.33 0.60 -1.82
C THR A 16 -2.72 0.11 -0.50
N THR A 17 -2.11 0.99 0.29
CA THR A 17 -1.66 0.66 1.65
C THR A 17 -2.82 0.29 2.57
N ALA A 18 -3.93 1.04 2.53
CA ALA A 18 -5.13 0.70 3.30
C ALA A 18 -5.72 -0.66 2.90
N LEU A 19 -5.65 -1.00 1.61
CA LEU A 19 -6.05 -2.32 1.12
C LEU A 19 -5.21 -3.46 1.71
N MET A 20 -3.91 -3.25 1.96
CA MET A 20 -3.08 -4.25 2.67
C MET A 20 -3.66 -4.58 4.05
N VAL A 21 -4.05 -3.55 4.80
CA VAL A 21 -4.63 -3.70 6.14
C VAL A 21 -5.97 -4.42 6.07
N ALA A 22 -6.86 -3.96 5.19
CA ALA A 22 -8.17 -4.59 5.00
C ALA A 22 -8.02 -6.07 4.61
N TRP A 23 -7.11 -6.38 3.69
CA TRP A 23 -6.82 -7.74 3.29
C TRP A 23 -6.25 -8.58 4.42
N ALA A 24 -5.32 -8.06 5.22
CA ALA A 24 -4.73 -8.78 6.34
C ALA A 24 -5.78 -9.15 7.40
N LEU A 25 -6.67 -8.21 7.75
CA LEU A 25 -7.76 -8.46 8.70
C LEU A 25 -8.76 -9.52 8.18
N LEU A 26 -9.14 -9.41 6.91
CA LEU A 26 -10.06 -10.37 6.28
C LEU A 26 -9.42 -11.77 6.12
N SER A 27 -8.17 -11.84 5.66
CA SER A 27 -7.49 -13.11 5.42
C SER A 27 -7.14 -13.83 6.72
N HIS A 28 -6.68 -13.12 7.76
CA HIS A 28 -6.43 -13.71 9.09
C HIS A 28 -7.71 -14.29 9.71
N SER A 29 -8.87 -13.67 9.49
CA SER A 29 -10.14 -14.16 10.05
C SER A 29 -10.75 -15.35 9.29
N LEU A 30 -10.35 -15.56 8.03
CA LEU A 30 -10.93 -16.59 7.16
C LEU A 30 -9.99 -17.75 6.82
N LEU A 31 -8.67 -17.54 6.93
CA LEU A 31 -7.65 -18.49 6.51
C LEU A 31 -6.78 -18.88 7.71
N ALA A 32 -6.12 -20.03 7.61
CA ALA A 32 -5.11 -20.44 8.58
C ALA A 32 -3.88 -19.52 8.53
N ASP A 33 -3.16 -19.45 9.65
CA ASP A 33 -1.92 -18.70 9.77
C ASP A 33 -0.91 -19.11 8.69
N ALA A 34 -0.18 -18.12 8.18
CA ALA A 34 0.81 -18.26 7.10
C ALA A 34 0.26 -18.88 5.81
N SER A 35 -1.06 -18.82 5.58
CA SER A 35 -1.66 -19.24 4.31
C SER A 35 -1.03 -18.49 3.13
N PRO A 36 -0.56 -19.20 2.08
CA PRO A 36 -0.05 -18.55 0.88
C PRO A 36 -1.04 -17.59 0.23
N PHE A 37 -2.34 -17.88 0.33
CA PHE A 37 -3.41 -17.02 -0.18
C PHE A 37 -3.53 -15.71 0.61
N ALA A 38 -3.20 -15.70 1.90
CA ALA A 38 -3.10 -14.47 2.68
C ALA A 38 -1.86 -13.66 2.28
N LEU A 39 -0.73 -14.33 2.08
CA LEU A 39 0.58 -13.73 1.87
C LEU A 39 0.85 -13.19 0.46
N TYR A 40 0.44 -13.91 -0.61
CA TYR A 40 0.75 -13.48 -1.98
C TYR A 40 0.24 -12.08 -2.33
N PRO A 41 -1.01 -11.70 -1.98
CA PRO A 41 -1.47 -10.33 -2.20
C PRO A 41 -0.62 -9.31 -1.43
N LEU A 42 -0.27 -9.58 -0.18
CA LEU A 42 0.58 -8.67 0.62
C LEU A 42 1.96 -8.50 -0.02
N PHE A 43 2.59 -9.58 -0.49
CA PHE A 43 3.87 -9.52 -1.20
C PHE A 43 3.80 -8.73 -2.50
N MET A 44 2.66 -8.76 -3.21
CA MET A 44 2.46 -7.97 -4.44
C MET A 44 2.18 -6.49 -4.16
N LEU A 45 1.37 -6.19 -3.14
CA LEU A 45 0.85 -4.84 -2.91
C LEU A 45 1.94 -3.81 -2.58
N PHE A 46 3.03 -4.21 -1.89
CA PHE A 46 4.10 -3.26 -1.55
C PHE A 46 4.90 -2.79 -2.78
N PRO A 47 5.38 -3.69 -3.65
CA PRO A 47 5.91 -3.32 -4.97
C PRO A 47 4.94 -2.44 -5.78
N VAL A 48 3.63 -2.71 -5.71
CA VAL A 48 2.62 -1.87 -6.38
C VAL A 48 2.59 -0.46 -5.81
N VAL A 49 2.65 -0.26 -4.49
CA VAL A 49 2.74 1.08 -3.88
C VAL A 49 3.97 1.84 -4.37
N ILE A 50 5.14 1.19 -4.42
CA ILE A 50 6.37 1.79 -4.96
C ILE A 50 6.15 2.18 -6.43
N GLY A 51 5.64 1.26 -7.24
CA GLY A 51 5.35 1.49 -8.66
C GLY A 51 4.38 2.65 -8.89
N LEU A 52 3.34 2.77 -8.07
CA LEU A 52 2.39 3.88 -8.12
C LEU A 52 3.07 5.22 -7.81
N HIS A 53 3.95 5.28 -6.80
CA HIS A 53 4.70 6.51 -6.53
C HIS A 53 5.65 6.88 -7.67
N LEU A 54 6.38 5.90 -8.23
CA LEU A 54 7.25 6.14 -9.39
C LEU A 54 6.44 6.61 -10.61
N TYR A 55 5.27 6.03 -10.83
CA TYR A 55 4.34 6.44 -11.88
C TYR A 55 3.86 7.88 -11.70
N LEU A 56 3.49 8.28 -10.48
CA LEU A 56 3.13 9.67 -10.19
C LEU A 56 4.30 10.60 -10.53
N ILE A 57 5.49 10.34 -9.98
CA ILE A 57 6.70 11.16 -10.20
C ILE A 57 7.02 11.29 -11.69
N TRP A 58 6.89 10.21 -12.45
CA TRP A 58 7.09 10.21 -13.90
C TRP A 58 6.11 11.16 -14.59
N LEU A 59 4.83 11.06 -14.23
CA LEU A 59 3.76 11.85 -14.82
C LEU A 59 3.84 13.34 -14.42
N ALA A 60 4.29 13.65 -13.20
CA ALA A 60 4.55 15.00 -12.69
C ALA A 60 3.40 16.03 -12.92
N LYS A 61 2.15 15.57 -12.95
CA LYS A 61 0.98 16.41 -13.29
C LYS A 61 0.24 16.85 -12.03
N GLY A 62 -0.15 18.12 -11.94
CA GLY A 62 -0.93 18.70 -10.83
C GLY A 62 -0.07 19.16 -9.64
N MET A 63 0.94 18.36 -9.27
CA MET A 63 1.94 18.66 -8.25
C MET A 63 3.35 18.68 -8.87
N SER A 64 4.26 19.52 -8.37
CA SER A 64 5.64 19.57 -8.87
C SER A 64 6.36 18.23 -8.65
N ARG A 65 7.34 17.90 -9.50
CA ARG A 65 8.07 16.63 -9.39
C ARG A 65 8.79 16.49 -8.05
N LEU A 66 9.34 17.58 -7.52
CA LEU A 66 10.02 17.58 -6.22
C LEU A 66 9.05 17.23 -5.09
N ASP A 67 7.88 17.85 -5.06
CA ASP A 67 6.85 17.58 -4.06
C ASP A 67 6.37 16.13 -4.14
N GLN A 68 6.28 15.56 -5.35
CA GLN A 68 5.94 14.15 -5.55
C GLN A 68 7.04 13.20 -5.07
N CYS A 69 8.31 13.59 -5.20
CA CYS A 69 9.41 12.85 -4.60
C CYS A 69 9.33 12.85 -3.06
N PHE A 70 9.04 14.01 -2.44
CA PHE A 70 8.82 14.08 -0.99
C PHE A 70 7.59 13.28 -0.55
N TYR A 71 6.51 13.36 -1.33
CA TYR A 71 5.30 12.56 -1.11
C TYR A 71 5.62 11.07 -1.10
N ALA A 72 6.37 10.58 -2.08
CA ALA A 72 6.84 9.19 -2.13
C ALA A 72 7.80 8.85 -0.97
N LEU A 73 8.72 9.75 -0.62
CA LEU A 73 9.69 9.56 0.46
C LEU A 73 9.02 9.35 1.82
N VAL A 74 7.86 9.97 2.06
CA VAL A 74 7.09 9.77 3.30
C VAL A 74 6.25 8.50 3.23
N HIS A 75 5.58 8.26 2.10
CA HIS A 75 4.60 7.19 2.00
C HIS A 75 5.21 5.80 1.81
N ILE A 76 6.36 5.67 1.13
CA ILE A 76 7.02 4.37 0.93
C ILE A 76 7.47 3.76 2.28
N PRO A 77 8.17 4.49 3.19
CA PRO A 77 8.49 3.97 4.51
C PRO A 77 7.26 3.66 5.36
N LEU A 78 6.22 4.51 5.30
CA LEU A 78 4.98 4.25 6.04
C LEU A 78 4.30 2.96 5.53
N ALA A 79 4.22 2.79 4.21
CA ALA A 79 3.69 1.58 3.59
C ALA A 79 4.54 0.36 3.89
N PHE A 80 5.87 0.50 3.99
CA PHE A 80 6.77 -0.58 4.39
C PHE A 80 6.46 -1.05 5.81
N VAL A 81 6.28 -0.12 6.76
CA VAL A 81 5.88 -0.47 8.13
C VAL A 81 4.53 -1.17 8.14
N VAL A 82 3.52 -0.64 7.46
CA VAL A 82 2.20 -1.29 7.37
C VAL A 82 2.31 -2.70 6.75
N TRP A 83 3.11 -2.84 5.70
CA TRP A 83 3.33 -4.11 5.02
C TRP A 83 4.01 -5.15 5.93
N THR A 84 5.03 -4.77 6.71
CA THR A 84 5.65 -5.71 7.65
C THR A 84 4.68 -6.14 8.74
N PHE A 85 3.92 -5.20 9.33
CA PHE A 85 2.93 -5.52 10.36
C PHE A 85 1.80 -6.41 9.84
N THR A 86 1.31 -6.16 8.61
CA THR A 86 0.27 -6.98 7.99
C THR A 86 0.76 -8.40 7.70
N ILE A 87 2.01 -8.57 7.26
CA ILE A 87 2.63 -9.90 7.11
C ILE A 87 2.79 -10.60 8.47
N MET A 88 3.30 -9.90 9.48
CA MET A 88 3.45 -10.46 10.83
C MET A 88 2.11 -10.90 11.40
N HIS A 89 1.06 -10.09 11.18
CA HIS A 89 -0.31 -10.39 11.59
C HIS A 89 -0.81 -11.70 10.98
N VAL A 90 -0.79 -11.84 9.65
CA VAL A 90 -1.28 -13.06 8.97
C VAL A 90 -0.38 -14.29 9.17
N ASN A 91 0.86 -14.10 9.63
CA ASN A 91 1.79 -15.19 9.95
C ASN A 91 1.61 -15.77 11.36
N GLY A 92 0.68 -15.26 12.17
CA GLY A 92 0.51 -15.68 13.57
C GLY A 92 1.66 -15.23 14.49
N ASN A 93 2.58 -14.41 13.99
CA ASN A 93 3.69 -13.81 14.76
C ASN A 93 3.34 -12.39 15.24
N ALA A 94 2.07 -12.00 15.20
CA ALA A 94 1.61 -10.74 15.75
C ALA A 94 1.75 -10.77 17.27
N PHE A 95 2.16 -9.64 17.87
CA PHE A 95 2.19 -9.48 19.32
C PHE A 95 0.79 -9.78 19.90
N SER A 96 0.68 -10.85 20.71
CA SER A 96 -0.53 -11.18 21.48
C SER A 96 -0.55 -10.43 22.80
#